data_AF-A0A2E4MXT9-F1
#
_entry.id   AF-A0A2E4MXT9-F1
#
_cell.length_a   1.000
_cell.length_b   1.000
_cell.length_c   1.000
_cell.angle_alpha   90.00
_cell.angle_beta   90.00
_cell.angle_gamma   90.00
#
_symmetry.space_group_name_H-M   'P 1'
#
loop_
_entity.id
_entity.type
_entity.pdbx_description
1 polymer ?
#
loop_
_entity_poly.entity_id
_entity_poly.type
_entity_poly.pdbx_seq_one_letter_code
_entity_poly.pdbx_strand_id
1 'polypeptide(L)'
;MIRTLLLTAGFATLISPALSLEPLPTEVEQRFQAGVHAVVGCEGCHWEESDKIQRAKVPAVCGNCHPGAHEDYESSVHWDSGKSHAICTDCHGLHDILPVKSPESRSFRSLVCGNCHPGPMEELANGPHAAAFEQTAAMACASCHSNHAVLHPRVSVVEPACESCHARDTDAFALGILVGGQFDDLRARSAHAASEIESAETQGIPTRQALRVLSAASDQFTQARLIWHSLDADRIKERVDQSVDLYDRVQQLIVDHIGIQRTRKTWVWIVWSFILISVVLLHQKRKALETKDE
;
A
#
# COMPACT_ATOMS: atom_id res chain seq x y z
N MET A 1 22.05 -46.13 -74.58
CA MET A 1 21.74 -44.70 -74.39
C MET A 1 20.39 -44.57 -73.68
N ILE A 2 20.37 -44.61 -72.34
CA ILE A 2 19.20 -44.20 -71.55
C ILE A 2 19.77 -43.42 -70.36
N ARG A 3 19.45 -42.13 -70.31
CA ARG A 3 20.00 -41.14 -69.38
C ARG A 3 19.01 -40.99 -68.23
N THR A 4 19.39 -41.44 -67.04
CA THR A 4 18.60 -41.31 -65.81
C THR A 4 18.68 -39.87 -65.32
N LEU A 5 17.56 -39.15 -65.36
CA LEU A 5 17.41 -37.81 -64.77
C LEU A 5 17.17 -37.96 -63.26
N LEU A 6 18.22 -37.71 -62.47
CA LEU A 6 18.12 -37.48 -61.03
C LEU A 6 17.70 -36.02 -60.80
N LEU A 7 16.45 -35.81 -60.39
CA LEU A 7 15.98 -34.55 -59.83
C LEU A 7 16.58 -34.39 -58.43
N THR A 8 17.56 -33.50 -58.30
CA THR A 8 18.04 -33.02 -57.00
C THR A 8 17.05 -31.98 -56.49
N ALA A 9 16.15 -32.41 -55.59
CA ALA A 9 15.36 -31.49 -54.78
C ALA A 9 16.30 -30.75 -53.82
N GLY A 10 16.60 -29.50 -54.14
CA GLY A 10 17.30 -28.60 -53.23
C GLY A 10 16.44 -28.36 -52.00
N PHE A 11 16.92 -28.82 -50.83
CA PHE A 11 16.45 -28.33 -49.55
C PHE A 11 16.78 -26.84 -49.48
N ALA A 12 15.81 -25.99 -49.78
CA ALA A 12 15.86 -24.60 -49.39
C ALA A 12 15.71 -24.56 -47.86
N THR A 13 16.83 -24.42 -47.16
CA THR A 13 16.85 -24.00 -45.76
C THR A 13 16.17 -22.63 -45.72
N LEU A 14 14.92 -22.60 -45.26
CA LEU A 14 14.26 -21.40 -44.79
C LEU A 14 15.01 -20.94 -43.54
N ILE A 15 16.12 -20.23 -43.75
CA ILE A 15 16.72 -19.40 -42.71
C ILE A 15 15.69 -18.30 -42.47
N SER A 16 14.92 -18.41 -41.38
CA SER A 16 14.13 -17.30 -40.87
C SER A 16 14.99 -16.05 -40.90
N PRO A 17 14.49 -14.90 -41.38
CA PRO A 17 15.28 -13.69 -41.40
C PRO A 17 15.74 -13.45 -39.96
N ALA A 18 17.06 -13.43 -39.75
CA ALA A 18 17.64 -13.02 -38.49
C ALA A 18 17.00 -11.68 -38.15
N LEU A 19 16.30 -11.63 -37.02
CA LEU A 19 15.64 -10.43 -36.56
C LEU A 19 16.76 -9.43 -36.28
N SER A 20 17.05 -8.54 -37.24
CA SER A 20 18.17 -7.61 -37.14
C SER A 20 17.82 -6.52 -36.14
N LEU A 21 18.35 -6.65 -34.91
CA LEU A 21 18.24 -5.63 -33.88
C LEU A 21 18.96 -4.36 -34.34
N GLU A 22 18.35 -3.20 -34.12
CA GLU A 22 19.03 -1.93 -34.34
C GLU A 22 20.21 -1.78 -33.34
N PRO A 23 21.44 -1.50 -33.79
CA PRO A 23 22.59 -1.43 -32.90
C PRO A 23 22.44 -0.29 -31.89
N LEU A 24 22.69 -0.61 -30.62
CA LEU A 24 22.68 0.36 -29.53
C LEU A 24 23.84 1.37 -29.66
N PRO A 25 23.71 2.58 -29.10
CA PRO A 25 24.84 3.50 -28.96
C PRO A 25 26.02 2.79 -28.28
N THR A 26 27.25 3.04 -28.74
CA THR A 26 28.46 2.32 -28.29
C THR A 26 28.65 2.31 -26.77
N GLU A 27 28.26 3.39 -26.08
CA GLU A 27 28.32 3.46 -24.61
C GLU A 27 27.33 2.50 -23.92
N VAL A 28 26.14 2.31 -24.50
CA VAL A 28 25.13 1.39 -23.97
C VAL A 28 25.59 -0.05 -24.20
N GLU A 29 26.16 -0.34 -25.37
CA GLU A 29 26.74 -1.65 -25.66
C GLU A 29 27.87 -1.99 -24.66
N GLN A 30 28.78 -1.06 -24.39
CA GLN A 30 29.83 -1.26 -23.40
C GLN A 30 29.28 -1.55 -22.00
N ARG A 31 28.21 -0.87 -21.58
CA ARG A 31 27.54 -1.13 -20.29
C ARG A 31 26.87 -2.49 -20.27
N PHE A 32 26.27 -2.92 -21.38
CA PHE A 32 25.67 -4.25 -21.50
C PHE A 32 26.72 -5.34 -21.35
N GLN A 33 27.86 -5.19 -22.03
CA GLN A 33 28.98 -6.13 -21.95
C GLN A 33 29.61 -6.20 -20.54
N ALA A 34 29.49 -5.14 -19.74
CA ALA A 34 29.91 -5.13 -18.34
C ALA A 34 28.84 -5.72 -17.38
N GLY A 35 27.61 -5.91 -17.85
CA GLY A 35 26.48 -6.40 -17.07
C GLY A 35 26.47 -7.91 -16.87
N VAL A 36 25.62 -8.38 -15.95
CA VAL A 36 25.49 -9.81 -15.64
C VAL A 36 24.86 -10.65 -16.76
N HIS A 37 24.19 -9.99 -17.71
CA HIS A 37 23.51 -10.62 -18.83
C HIS A 37 24.34 -10.63 -20.13
N ALA A 38 25.59 -10.16 -20.12
CA ALA A 38 26.45 -10.17 -21.30
C ALA A 38 26.58 -11.57 -21.95
N VAL A 39 26.57 -12.63 -21.12
CA VAL A 39 26.63 -14.03 -21.57
C VAL A 39 25.37 -14.52 -22.29
N VAL A 40 24.22 -13.88 -22.06
CA VAL A 40 22.92 -14.25 -22.63
C VAL A 40 22.75 -13.66 -24.04
N GLY A 41 23.47 -12.58 -24.35
CA GLY A 41 23.33 -11.87 -25.63
C GLY A 41 22.03 -11.07 -25.72
N CYS A 42 21.87 -10.33 -26.81
CA CYS A 42 20.70 -9.46 -27.01
C CYS A 42 19.44 -10.28 -27.33
N GLU A 43 19.61 -11.33 -28.14
CA GLU A 43 18.57 -12.27 -28.54
C GLU A 43 17.93 -13.00 -27.36
N GLY A 44 18.66 -13.14 -26.25
CA GLY A 44 18.14 -13.76 -25.05
C GLY A 44 17.16 -12.89 -24.26
N CYS A 45 16.90 -11.65 -24.70
CA CYS A 45 15.77 -10.80 -24.27
C CYS A 45 14.86 -10.40 -25.45
N HIS A 46 15.44 -10.24 -26.65
CA HIS A 46 14.77 -9.73 -27.85
C HIS A 46 14.38 -10.85 -28.84
N TRP A 47 13.73 -11.92 -28.36
CA TRP A 47 13.34 -13.07 -29.20
C TRP A 47 11.98 -12.91 -29.89
N GLU A 48 11.04 -12.16 -29.29
CA GLU A 48 9.69 -11.92 -29.82
C GLU A 48 9.54 -10.53 -30.48
N GLU A 49 10.25 -9.54 -29.93
CA GLU A 49 10.26 -8.15 -30.41
C GLU A 49 11.72 -7.73 -30.59
N SER A 50 12.16 -7.45 -31.83
CA SER A 50 13.55 -7.07 -32.09
C SER A 50 13.95 -5.75 -31.49
N ASP A 51 13.04 -4.80 -31.44
CA ASP A 51 13.45 -3.44 -31.08
C ASP A 51 13.10 -3.18 -29.62
N LYS A 52 11.93 -2.59 -29.40
CA LYS A 52 11.53 -2.09 -28.10
C LYS A 52 10.54 -3.03 -27.44
N ILE A 53 11.03 -3.82 -26.49
CA ILE A 53 10.19 -4.60 -25.59
C ILE A 53 9.22 -3.66 -24.89
N GLN A 54 7.92 -3.91 -25.09
CA GLN A 54 6.89 -3.15 -24.41
C GLN A 54 7.03 -3.32 -22.88
N ARG A 55 6.96 -2.21 -22.13
CA ARG A 55 7.12 -2.19 -20.66
C ARG A 55 6.26 -3.25 -19.95
N ALA A 56 5.02 -3.43 -20.41
CA ALA A 56 4.09 -4.42 -19.85
C ALA A 56 4.52 -5.88 -20.07
N LYS A 57 5.37 -6.15 -21.06
CA LYS A 57 5.91 -7.48 -21.36
C LYS A 57 7.23 -7.77 -20.62
N VAL A 58 7.89 -6.75 -20.08
CA VAL A 58 9.19 -6.90 -19.40
C VAL A 58 9.15 -7.94 -18.26
N PRO A 59 8.14 -7.96 -17.37
CA PRO A 59 8.09 -9.00 -16.33
C PRO A 59 8.12 -10.42 -16.89
N ALA A 60 7.35 -10.69 -17.95
CA ALA A 60 7.32 -12.01 -18.60
C ALA A 60 8.67 -12.36 -19.25
N VAL A 61 9.34 -11.38 -19.87
CA VAL A 61 10.69 -11.57 -20.45
C VAL A 61 11.68 -12.02 -19.37
N CYS A 62 11.72 -11.30 -18.24
CA CYS A 62 12.59 -11.67 -17.13
C CYS A 62 12.18 -13.01 -16.49
N GLY A 63 10.88 -13.27 -16.39
CA GLY A 63 10.31 -14.47 -15.76
C GLY A 63 10.62 -15.78 -16.49
N ASN A 64 10.89 -15.74 -17.79
CA ASN A 64 11.31 -16.92 -18.55
C ASN A 64 12.64 -17.52 -18.05
N CYS A 65 13.50 -16.72 -17.43
CA CYS A 65 14.75 -17.18 -16.80
C CYS A 65 14.76 -17.04 -15.28
N HIS A 66 13.99 -16.09 -14.72
CA HIS A 66 13.85 -15.86 -13.29
C HIS A 66 12.43 -16.14 -12.78
N PRO A 67 11.93 -17.39 -12.91
CA PRO A 67 10.53 -17.70 -12.60
C PRO A 67 10.18 -17.47 -11.12
N GLY A 68 11.10 -17.73 -10.19
CA GLY A 68 10.85 -17.48 -8.76
C GLY A 68 10.68 -16.00 -8.43
N ALA A 69 11.54 -15.14 -8.98
CA ALA A 69 11.41 -13.69 -8.77
C ALA A 69 10.15 -13.13 -9.47
N HIS A 70 9.73 -13.73 -10.59
CA HIS A 70 8.50 -13.38 -11.28
C HIS A 70 7.26 -13.76 -10.46
N GLU A 71 7.21 -14.99 -9.94
CA GLU A 71 6.12 -15.45 -9.05
C GLU A 71 6.02 -14.58 -7.79
N ASP A 72 7.14 -14.28 -7.14
CA ASP A 72 7.19 -13.35 -6.01
C ASP A 72 6.65 -11.96 -6.41
N TYR A 73 7.08 -11.45 -7.56
CA TYR A 73 6.64 -10.16 -8.08
C TYR A 73 5.14 -10.13 -8.37
N GLU A 74 4.54 -11.20 -8.91
CA GLU A 74 3.10 -11.33 -9.14
C GLU A 74 2.28 -11.25 -7.85
N SER A 75 2.86 -11.69 -6.72
CA SER A 75 2.24 -11.59 -5.40
C SER A 75 2.36 -10.20 -4.75
N SER A 76 3.19 -9.32 -5.33
CA SER A 76 3.53 -8.03 -4.75
C SER A 76 2.49 -6.95 -5.03
N VAL A 77 2.53 -5.88 -4.24
CA VAL A 77 1.72 -4.66 -4.49
C VAL A 77 2.06 -3.97 -5.80
N HIS A 78 3.18 -4.32 -6.44
CA HIS A 78 3.62 -3.74 -7.71
C HIS A 78 3.16 -4.54 -8.95
N TRP A 79 2.54 -5.72 -8.82
CA TRP A 79 2.10 -6.50 -9.99
C TRP A 79 0.99 -5.82 -10.80
N ASP A 80 -0.07 -5.37 -10.12
CA ASP A 80 -1.31 -4.88 -10.77
C ASP A 80 -1.83 -3.58 -10.11
N SER A 81 -0.95 -2.59 -9.95
CA SER A 81 -1.30 -1.28 -9.36
C SER A 81 -1.74 -0.22 -10.40
N GLY A 82 -2.09 -0.63 -11.62
CA GLY A 82 -2.48 0.28 -12.72
C GLY A 82 -1.29 0.86 -13.48
N LYS A 83 -1.44 2.04 -14.11
CA LYS A 83 -0.49 2.54 -15.14
C LYS A 83 0.92 2.94 -14.64
N SER A 84 1.20 2.89 -13.35
CA SER A 84 2.44 3.42 -12.76
C SER A 84 3.01 2.51 -11.67
N HIS A 85 3.07 1.22 -11.94
CA HIS A 85 3.75 0.26 -11.06
C HIS A 85 5.23 0.09 -11.46
N ALA A 86 6.07 -0.20 -10.46
CA ALA A 86 7.46 -0.53 -10.66
C ALA A 86 7.57 -1.95 -11.26
N ILE A 87 8.41 -2.13 -12.27
CA ILE A 87 8.76 -3.43 -12.87
C ILE A 87 10.23 -3.75 -12.61
N CYS A 88 10.66 -4.93 -13.04
CA CYS A 88 12.03 -5.45 -12.88
C CYS A 88 13.11 -4.39 -13.19
N THR A 89 12.90 -3.63 -14.27
CA THR A 89 13.89 -2.71 -14.81
C THR A 89 13.96 -1.36 -14.10
N ASP A 90 12.93 -0.99 -13.34
CA ASP A 90 12.97 0.24 -12.53
C ASP A 90 13.90 0.08 -11.33
N CYS A 91 14.04 -1.16 -10.83
CA CYS A 91 14.93 -1.50 -9.72
C CYS A 91 16.32 -1.93 -10.21
N HIS A 92 16.40 -2.78 -11.24
CA HIS A 92 17.65 -3.42 -11.65
C HIS A 92 18.35 -2.76 -12.85
N GLY A 93 17.66 -1.92 -13.63
CA GLY A 93 18.17 -1.39 -14.90
C GLY A 93 17.72 -2.22 -16.11
N LEU A 94 18.28 -1.90 -17.28
CA LEU A 94 17.91 -2.52 -18.56
C LEU A 94 19.11 -3.19 -19.22
N HIS A 95 19.93 -2.40 -19.92
CA HIS A 95 21.17 -2.83 -20.57
C HIS A 95 22.40 -2.54 -19.69
N ASP A 96 22.19 -2.34 -18.40
CA ASP A 96 23.19 -1.99 -17.41
C ASP A 96 22.92 -2.73 -16.08
N ILE A 97 22.34 -3.93 -16.16
CA ILE A 97 22.01 -4.73 -14.97
C ILE A 97 23.30 -5.29 -14.37
N LEU A 98 23.60 -4.85 -13.15
CA LEU A 98 24.76 -5.24 -12.37
C LEU A 98 24.35 -6.15 -11.20
N PRO A 99 25.29 -6.93 -10.61
CA PRO A 99 24.99 -7.73 -9.42
C PRO A 99 24.44 -6.84 -8.31
N VAL A 100 23.37 -7.25 -7.63
CA VAL A 100 22.72 -6.45 -6.55
C VAL A 100 23.63 -6.11 -5.36
N LYS A 101 24.78 -6.79 -5.25
CA LYS A 101 25.79 -6.55 -4.22
C LYS A 101 26.90 -5.59 -4.67
N SER A 102 26.96 -5.21 -5.94
CA SER A 102 27.92 -4.23 -6.46
C SER A 102 27.47 -2.82 -6.05
N PRO A 103 28.36 -1.98 -5.51
CA PRO A 103 28.04 -0.58 -5.16
C PRO A 103 27.52 0.25 -6.34
N GLU A 104 27.90 -0.11 -7.56
CA GLU A 104 27.49 0.55 -8.79
C GLU A 104 26.10 0.10 -9.28
N SER A 105 25.53 -0.96 -8.70
CA SER A 105 24.22 -1.46 -9.07
C SER A 105 23.10 -0.53 -8.60
N ARG A 106 22.10 -0.31 -9.46
CA ARG A 106 20.91 0.47 -9.12
C ARG A 106 20.17 -0.10 -7.92
N SER A 107 20.13 -1.44 -7.79
CA SER A 107 19.45 -2.13 -6.70
C SER A 107 20.32 -2.33 -5.46
N PHE A 108 21.52 -1.71 -5.41
CA PHE A 108 22.44 -1.85 -4.29
C PHE A 108 21.76 -1.47 -2.96
N ARG A 109 21.86 -2.38 -1.98
CA ARG A 109 21.26 -2.24 -0.64
C ARG A 109 19.77 -1.92 -0.63
N SER A 110 19.04 -2.22 -1.71
CA SER A 110 17.62 -1.86 -1.88
C SER A 110 17.28 -0.36 -1.77
N LEU A 111 18.26 0.53 -1.97
CA LEU A 111 18.03 1.99 -1.84
C LEU A 111 17.19 2.57 -2.99
N VAL A 112 17.05 1.84 -4.09
CA VAL A 112 16.23 2.22 -5.25
C VAL A 112 14.77 2.50 -4.89
N CYS A 113 14.27 1.93 -3.79
CA CYS A 113 12.93 2.21 -3.25
C CYS A 113 12.74 3.71 -2.97
N GLY A 114 13.79 4.41 -2.55
CA GLY A 114 13.77 5.84 -2.25
C GLY A 114 13.51 6.75 -3.45
N ASN A 115 13.69 6.26 -4.68
CA ASN A 115 13.38 7.02 -5.90
C ASN A 115 11.88 7.31 -6.02
N CYS A 116 11.03 6.45 -5.46
CA CYS A 116 9.58 6.61 -5.44
C CYS A 116 9.01 6.81 -4.03
N HIS A 117 9.71 6.34 -2.99
CA HIS A 117 9.34 6.49 -1.58
C HIS A 117 10.35 7.35 -0.80
N PRO A 118 10.49 8.65 -1.14
CA PRO A 118 11.51 9.51 -0.54
C PRO A 118 11.26 9.75 0.95
N GLY A 119 10.00 9.85 1.39
CA GLY A 119 9.67 10.09 2.81
C GLY A 119 10.17 8.97 3.72
N PRO A 120 9.77 7.70 3.52
CA PRO A 120 10.29 6.58 4.30
C PRO A 120 11.82 6.47 4.28
N MET A 121 12.44 6.75 3.13
CA MET A 121 13.89 6.76 2.96
C MET A 121 14.56 7.83 3.84
N GLU A 122 13.99 9.04 3.86
CA GLU A 122 14.47 10.15 4.69
C GLU A 122 14.35 9.85 6.18
N GLU A 123 13.18 9.38 6.64
CA GLU A 123 12.98 9.03 8.05
C GLU A 123 13.91 7.88 8.48
N LEU A 124 14.12 6.87 7.62
CA LEU A 124 15.07 5.79 7.90
C LEU A 124 16.51 6.28 7.99
N ALA A 125 16.91 7.19 7.10
CA ALA A 125 18.26 7.76 7.08
C ALA A 125 18.57 8.59 8.34
N ASN A 126 17.54 9.15 8.98
CA ASN A 126 17.65 9.88 10.24
C ASN A 126 17.47 8.98 11.48
N GLY A 127 17.16 7.69 11.29
CA GLY A 127 16.91 6.73 12.36
C GLY A 127 18.14 5.93 12.80
N PRO A 128 18.01 5.10 13.85
CA PRO A 128 19.11 4.33 14.42
C PRO A 128 19.67 3.24 13.48
N HIS A 129 18.88 2.80 12.50
CA HIS A 129 19.31 1.77 11.54
C HIS A 129 20.20 2.30 10.42
N ALA A 130 20.27 3.62 10.18
CA ALA A 130 21.04 4.19 9.07
C ALA A 130 22.51 3.76 9.11
N ALA A 131 23.17 3.98 10.25
CA ALA A 131 24.57 3.60 10.44
C ALA A 131 24.78 2.07 10.41
N ALA A 132 23.81 1.30 10.90
CA ALA A 132 23.89 -0.16 10.92
C ALA A 132 23.84 -0.76 9.50
N PHE A 133 22.95 -0.26 8.64
CA PHE A 133 22.86 -0.71 7.25
C PHE A 133 24.08 -0.30 6.42
N GLU A 134 24.68 0.84 6.73
CA GLU A 134 25.94 1.25 6.10
C GLU A 134 27.09 0.30 6.44
N GLN A 135 27.20 -0.11 7.71
CA GLN A 135 28.28 -0.98 8.18
C GLN A 135 28.11 -2.45 7.77
N THR A 136 26.88 -2.96 7.80
CA THR A 136 26.59 -4.39 7.55
C THR A 136 26.40 -4.72 6.08
N ALA A 137 26.25 -3.70 5.23
CA ALA A 137 25.81 -3.86 3.85
C ALA A 137 24.49 -4.63 3.68
N ALA A 138 23.66 -4.65 4.72
CA ALA A 138 22.32 -5.22 4.65
C ALA A 138 21.44 -4.47 3.63
N MET A 139 20.40 -5.15 3.16
CA MET A 139 19.44 -4.55 2.24
C MET A 139 18.48 -3.67 3.06
N ALA A 140 18.76 -2.38 3.18
CA ALA A 140 18.08 -1.48 4.11
C ALA A 140 16.54 -1.64 4.14
N CYS A 141 15.87 -1.46 3.00
CA CYS A 141 14.41 -1.56 2.91
C CYS A 141 13.95 -3.02 2.92
N ALA A 142 14.63 -3.89 2.16
CA ALA A 142 14.22 -5.28 1.99
C ALA A 142 14.46 -6.15 3.22
N SER A 143 15.31 -5.72 4.15
CA SER A 143 15.51 -6.35 5.46
C SER A 143 14.22 -6.36 6.29
N CYS A 144 13.28 -5.45 6.02
CA CYS A 144 11.99 -5.37 6.71
C CYS A 144 10.79 -5.65 5.79
N HIS A 145 10.81 -5.17 4.54
CA HIS A 145 9.63 -5.11 3.67
C HIS A 145 9.57 -6.15 2.54
N SER A 146 10.49 -7.12 2.49
CA SER A 146 10.73 -7.97 1.31
C SER A 146 11.22 -7.14 0.11
N ASN A 147 11.42 -7.78 -1.05
CA ASN A 147 11.93 -7.14 -2.28
C ASN A 147 11.07 -7.44 -3.52
N HIS A 148 11.02 -8.70 -3.96
CA HIS A 148 10.23 -9.14 -5.10
C HIS A 148 8.79 -9.38 -4.65
N ALA A 149 8.56 -9.97 -3.47
CA ALA A 149 7.24 -10.17 -2.86
C ALA A 149 6.87 -9.07 -1.85
N VAL A 150 7.02 -7.79 -2.24
CA VAL A 150 6.69 -6.65 -1.35
C VAL A 150 5.17 -6.58 -1.16
N LEU A 151 4.73 -6.68 0.08
CA LEU A 151 3.32 -6.58 0.46
C LEU A 151 2.96 -5.16 0.91
N HIS A 152 1.67 -4.89 1.09
CA HIS A 152 1.23 -3.65 1.71
C HIS A 152 1.93 -3.50 3.07
N PRO A 153 2.61 -2.37 3.32
CA PRO A 153 3.38 -2.20 4.55
C PRO A 153 2.41 -2.22 5.73
N ARG A 154 2.47 -3.26 6.55
CA ARG A 154 1.74 -3.38 7.82
C ARG A 154 2.77 -3.71 8.89
N VAL A 155 2.58 -3.19 10.10
CA VAL A 155 3.52 -3.46 11.21
C VAL A 155 3.67 -4.96 11.44
N SER A 156 2.55 -5.70 11.44
CA SER A 156 2.53 -7.15 11.58
C SER A 156 3.32 -7.93 10.51
N VAL A 157 3.59 -7.33 9.34
CA VAL A 157 4.40 -7.97 8.28
C VAL A 157 5.89 -7.78 8.57
N VAL A 158 6.27 -6.69 9.23
CA VAL A 158 7.66 -6.33 9.53
C VAL A 158 8.11 -6.85 10.90
N GLU A 159 7.20 -7.02 11.86
CA GLU A 159 7.51 -7.47 13.22
C GLU A 159 8.44 -8.70 13.28
N PRO A 160 8.20 -9.78 12.50
CA PRO A 160 9.09 -10.94 12.50
C PRO A 160 10.51 -10.63 12.02
N ALA A 161 10.69 -9.60 11.20
CA ALA A 161 11.99 -9.22 10.67
C ALA A 161 12.93 -8.67 11.75
N CYS A 162 12.38 -8.09 12.82
CA CYS A 162 13.17 -7.59 13.94
C CYS A 162 14.01 -8.70 14.59
N GLU A 163 13.46 -9.91 14.71
CA GLU A 163 14.14 -11.06 15.33
C GLU A 163 15.36 -11.54 14.55
N SER A 164 15.48 -11.17 13.27
CA SER A 164 16.65 -11.52 12.45
C SER A 164 17.94 -10.86 12.94
N CYS A 165 17.82 -9.74 13.66
CA CYS A 165 18.96 -8.94 14.16
C CYS A 165 18.87 -8.64 15.68
N HIS A 166 17.67 -8.51 16.23
CA HIS A 166 17.44 -8.17 17.64
C HIS A 166 16.90 -9.35 18.43
N ALA A 167 17.58 -9.74 19.51
CA ALA A 167 17.05 -10.74 20.44
C ALA A 167 15.84 -10.18 21.21
N ARG A 168 14.89 -11.05 21.56
CA ARG A 168 13.60 -10.68 22.17
C ARG A 168 13.72 -9.99 23.54
N ASP A 169 14.83 -10.21 24.22
CA ASP A 169 15.14 -9.64 25.54
C ASP A 169 15.83 -8.26 25.47
N THR A 170 16.03 -7.73 24.25
CA THR A 170 16.67 -6.42 24.07
C THR A 170 15.67 -5.27 24.12
N ASP A 171 16.11 -4.12 24.64
CA ASP A 171 15.33 -2.88 24.66
C ASP A 171 14.90 -2.44 23.25
N ALA A 172 15.74 -2.67 22.24
CA ALA A 172 15.43 -2.37 20.85
C ALA A 172 14.25 -3.21 20.32
N PHE A 173 14.20 -4.49 20.66
CA PHE A 173 13.05 -5.34 20.31
C PHE A 173 11.79 -4.89 21.06
N ALA A 174 11.91 -4.61 22.36
CA ALA A 174 10.80 -4.11 23.17
C ALA A 174 10.21 -2.79 22.64
N LEU A 175 11.06 -1.87 22.18
CA LEU A 175 10.64 -0.63 21.54
C LEU A 175 9.86 -0.89 20.25
N GLY A 176 10.33 -1.81 19.41
CA GLY A 176 9.63 -2.19 18.18
C GLY A 176 8.21 -2.71 18.44
N ILE A 177 8.05 -3.60 19.44
CA ILE A 177 6.75 -4.14 19.86
C ILE A 177 5.86 -3.05 20.45
N LEU A 178 6.41 -2.16 21.28
CA LEU A 178 5.66 -1.04 21.87
C LEU A 178 5.05 -0.15 20.78
N VAL A 179 5.88 0.26 19.81
CA VAL A 179 5.46 1.09 18.68
C VAL A 179 4.44 0.33 17.81
N GLY A 180 4.67 -0.96 17.55
CA GLY A 180 3.72 -1.79 16.80
C GLY A 180 2.33 -1.84 17.43
N GLY A 181 2.28 -2.04 18.75
CA GLY A 181 1.02 -2.03 19.51
C GLY A 181 0.26 -0.70 19.41
N GLN A 182 0.95 0.43 19.38
CA GLN A 182 0.32 1.74 19.19
C GLN A 182 -0.38 1.86 17.82
N PHE A 183 0.26 1.38 16.74
CA PHE A 183 -0.34 1.39 15.41
C PHE A 183 -1.51 0.42 15.26
N ASP A 184 -1.46 -0.71 15.96
CA ASP A 184 -2.56 -1.67 15.99
C ASP A 184 -3.78 -1.13 16.74
N ASP A 185 -3.57 -0.43 17.87
CA ASP A 185 -4.64 0.28 18.57
C ASP A 185 -5.28 1.36 17.69
N LEU A 186 -4.47 2.20 17.03
CA LEU A 186 -4.98 3.21 16.09
C LEU A 186 -5.79 2.60 14.94
N ARG A 187 -5.36 1.46 14.41
CA ARG A 187 -6.11 0.74 13.38
C ARG A 187 -7.46 0.25 13.90
N ALA A 188 -7.48 -0.33 15.11
CA ALA A 188 -8.70 -0.77 15.75
C ALA A 188 -9.68 0.40 15.99
N ARG A 189 -9.18 1.54 16.48
CA ARG A 189 -9.96 2.78 16.64
C ARG A 189 -10.51 3.30 15.32
N SER A 190 -9.71 3.29 14.26
CA SER A 190 -10.15 3.70 12.92
C SER A 190 -11.28 2.82 12.39
N ALA A 191 -11.15 1.50 12.54
CA ALA A 191 -12.18 0.55 12.13
C ALA A 191 -13.47 0.73 12.93
N HIS A 192 -13.35 0.91 14.25
CA HIS A 192 -14.49 1.18 15.12
C HIS A 192 -15.19 2.50 14.75
N ALA A 193 -14.45 3.59 14.56
CA ALA A 193 -15.00 4.89 14.16
C ALA A 193 -15.73 4.82 12.81
N ALA A 194 -15.19 4.09 11.83
CA ALA A 194 -15.86 3.88 10.55
C ALA A 194 -17.18 3.11 10.71
N SER A 195 -17.18 2.04 11.51
CA SER A 195 -18.39 1.25 11.77
C SER A 195 -19.48 2.04 12.51
N GLU A 196 -19.10 2.88 13.48
CA GLU A 196 -20.04 3.76 14.19
C GLU A 196 -20.66 4.81 13.26
N ILE A 197 -19.88 5.37 12.33
CA ILE A 197 -20.38 6.29 11.31
C ILE A 197 -21.39 5.58 10.40
N GLU A 198 -21.05 4.40 9.89
CA GLU A 198 -21.94 3.61 9.04
C GLU A 198 -23.26 3.28 9.78
N SER A 199 -23.17 2.84 11.03
CA SER A 199 -24.33 2.58 11.89
C SER A 199 -25.19 3.84 12.08
N ALA A 200 -24.58 5.01 12.31
CA ALA A 200 -25.30 6.27 12.43
C ALA A 200 -26.00 6.67 11.12
N GLU A 201 -25.37 6.46 9.96
CA GLU A 201 -25.97 6.73 8.65
C GLU A 201 -27.20 5.87 8.38
N THR A 202 -27.14 4.57 8.68
CA THR A 202 -28.29 3.67 8.52
C THR A 202 -29.49 4.07 9.40
N GLN A 203 -29.24 4.77 10.50
CA GLN A 203 -30.27 5.32 11.39
C GLN A 203 -30.76 6.72 10.97
N GLY A 204 -30.27 7.25 9.84
CA GLY A 204 -30.61 8.58 9.34
C GLY A 204 -30.02 9.73 10.18
N ILE A 205 -28.93 9.46 10.90
CA ILE A 205 -28.23 10.47 11.70
C ILE A 205 -27.23 11.21 10.78
N PRO A 206 -27.19 12.55 10.80
CA PRO A 206 -26.20 13.29 10.02
C PRO A 206 -24.76 13.00 10.47
N THR A 207 -23.91 12.51 9.57
CA THR A 207 -22.51 12.09 9.85
C THR A 207 -21.45 12.93 9.16
N ARG A 208 -21.83 13.91 8.33
CA ARG A 208 -20.91 14.68 7.48
C ARG A 208 -19.73 15.29 8.26
N GLN A 209 -19.96 15.76 9.48
CA GLN A 209 -18.87 16.31 10.32
C GLN A 209 -17.95 15.19 10.83
N ALA A 210 -18.51 14.08 11.31
CA ALA A 210 -17.76 12.92 11.77
C ALA A 210 -16.87 12.34 10.65
N LEU A 211 -17.41 12.23 9.42
CA LEU A 211 -16.64 11.80 8.24
C LEU A 211 -15.44 12.71 7.94
N ARG A 212 -15.59 14.04 8.04
CA ARG A 212 -14.47 14.97 7.84
C ARG A 212 -13.38 14.77 8.90
N VAL A 213 -13.77 14.57 10.17
CA VAL A 213 -12.80 14.33 11.24
C VAL A 213 -12.14 12.96 11.07
N LEU A 214 -12.87 11.93 10.65
CA LEU A 214 -12.30 10.61 10.34
C LEU A 214 -11.29 10.67 9.19
N SER A 215 -11.57 11.48 8.14
CA SER A 215 -10.61 11.73 7.07
C SER A 215 -9.33 12.38 7.62
N ALA A 216 -9.46 13.43 8.43
CA ALA A 216 -8.31 14.08 9.05
C ALA A 216 -7.52 13.13 9.98
N ALA A 217 -8.22 12.24 10.70
CA ALA A 217 -7.60 11.21 11.54
C ALA A 217 -6.80 10.20 10.69
N SER A 218 -7.35 9.79 9.55
CA SER A 218 -6.68 8.91 8.58
C SER A 218 -5.43 9.56 7.99
N ASP A 219 -5.48 10.86 7.70
CA ASP A 219 -4.32 11.62 7.22
C ASP A 219 -3.21 11.66 8.28
N GLN A 220 -3.56 11.93 9.55
CA GLN A 220 -2.61 11.90 10.67
C GLN A 220 -2.04 10.49 10.90
N PHE A 221 -2.87 9.45 10.82
CA PHE A 221 -2.41 8.07 10.91
C PHE A 221 -1.38 7.73 9.82
N THR A 222 -1.57 8.26 8.61
CA THR A 222 -0.62 8.11 7.50
C THR A 222 0.71 8.81 7.81
N GLN A 223 0.67 10.00 8.41
CA GLN A 223 1.88 10.71 8.85
C GLN A 223 2.60 9.97 10.00
N ALA A 224 1.87 9.42 10.97
CA ALA A 224 2.45 8.61 12.03
C ALA A 224 3.19 7.40 11.46
N ARG A 225 2.59 6.71 10.47
CA ARG A 225 3.21 5.57 9.78
C ARG A 225 4.46 5.93 8.99
N LEU A 226 4.55 7.15 8.46
CA LEU A 226 5.76 7.64 7.83
C LEU A 226 6.89 7.74 8.87
N ILE A 227 6.62 8.42 9.99
CA ILE A 227 7.58 8.67 11.07
C ILE A 227 8.07 7.38 11.74
N TRP A 228 7.32 6.28 11.67
CA TRP A 228 7.75 4.98 12.17
C TRP A 228 9.14 4.55 11.68
N HIS A 229 9.53 4.92 10.45
CA HIS A 229 10.86 4.59 9.90
C HIS A 229 12.02 5.26 10.66
N SER A 230 11.77 6.35 11.39
CA SER A 230 12.76 6.99 12.25
C SER A 230 13.02 6.21 13.54
N LEU A 231 12.08 5.35 13.96
CA LEU A 231 12.08 4.66 15.25
C LEU A 231 12.27 5.59 16.46
N ASP A 232 11.89 6.86 16.32
CA ASP A 232 11.86 7.84 17.39
C ASP A 232 10.56 7.70 18.19
N ALA A 233 10.67 7.11 19.39
CA ALA A 233 9.52 6.80 20.25
C ALA A 233 8.70 8.06 20.61
N ASP A 234 9.37 9.19 20.86
CA ASP A 234 8.73 10.42 21.30
C ASP A 234 7.97 11.08 20.14
N ARG A 235 8.60 11.18 18.96
CA ARG A 235 7.93 11.69 17.74
C ARG A 235 6.75 10.82 17.33
N ILE A 236 6.90 9.50 17.42
CA ILE A 236 5.82 8.55 17.11
C ILE A 236 4.68 8.75 18.10
N LYS A 237 4.98 8.77 19.41
CA LYS A 237 3.97 8.95 20.45
C LYS A 237 3.18 10.26 20.27
N GLU A 238 3.85 11.38 20.00
CA GLU A 238 3.19 12.67 19.78
C GLU A 238 2.14 12.58 18.65
N ARG A 239 2.49 11.92 17.54
CA ARG A 239 1.59 11.75 16.38
C ARG A 239 0.47 10.76 16.66
N VAL A 240 0.78 9.67 17.36
CA VAL A 240 -0.21 8.69 17.80
C VAL A 240 -1.25 9.37 18.68
N ASP A 241 -0.83 10.16 19.68
CA ASP A 241 -1.74 10.88 20.58
C ASP A 241 -2.62 11.87 19.80
N GLN A 242 -2.05 12.60 18.84
CA GLN A 242 -2.82 13.49 17.93
C GLN A 242 -3.87 12.73 17.10
N SER A 243 -3.56 11.52 16.62
CA SER A 243 -4.54 10.67 15.94
C SER A 243 -5.63 10.17 16.89
N VAL A 244 -5.28 9.77 18.11
CA VAL A 244 -6.25 9.34 19.14
C VAL A 244 -7.24 10.45 19.44
N ASP A 245 -6.79 11.69 19.66
CA ASP A 245 -7.65 12.84 19.93
C ASP A 245 -8.70 13.07 18.81
N LEU A 246 -8.31 12.84 17.55
CA LEU A 246 -9.22 12.95 16.41
C LEU A 246 -10.24 11.81 16.38
N TYR A 247 -9.83 10.58 16.67
CA TYR A 247 -10.76 9.44 16.75
C TYR A 247 -11.76 9.60 17.91
N ASP A 248 -11.30 10.07 19.07
CA ASP A 248 -12.16 10.35 20.22
C ASP A 248 -13.16 11.49 19.88
N ARG A 249 -12.72 12.49 19.11
CA ARG A 249 -13.62 13.54 18.59
C ARG A 249 -14.67 13.00 17.61
N VAL A 250 -14.32 12.02 16.76
CA VAL A 250 -15.31 11.34 15.89
C VAL A 250 -16.40 10.68 16.75
N GLN A 251 -16.00 9.95 17.78
CA GLN A 251 -16.95 9.26 18.68
C GLN A 251 -17.86 10.25 19.41
N GLN A 252 -17.28 11.34 19.96
CA GLN A 252 -18.06 12.39 20.63
C GLN A 252 -19.11 13.00 19.71
N LEU A 253 -18.75 13.32 18.46
CA LEU A 253 -19.70 13.87 17.48
C LEU A 253 -20.89 12.94 17.24
N ILE A 254 -20.65 11.63 17.15
CA ILE A 254 -21.71 10.64 16.94
C ILE A 254 -22.61 10.55 18.17
N VAL A 255 -22.03 10.44 19.37
CA VAL A 255 -22.76 10.38 20.64
C VAL A 255 -23.63 11.62 20.84
N ASP A 256 -23.12 12.81 20.55
CA ASP A 256 -23.86 14.07 20.65
C ASP A 256 -25.07 14.09 19.71
N HIS A 257 -24.91 13.64 18.46
CA HIS A 257 -26.01 13.59 17.49
C HIS A 257 -27.08 12.57 17.91
N ILE A 258 -26.67 11.40 18.43
CA ILE A 258 -27.59 10.40 18.98
C ILE A 258 -28.36 10.98 20.18
N GLY A 259 -27.67 11.67 21.09
CA GLY A 259 -28.26 12.30 22.27
C GLY A 259 -29.31 13.35 21.91
N ILE A 260 -29.01 14.21 20.93
CA ILE A 260 -29.95 15.22 20.40
C ILE A 260 -31.18 14.55 19.78
N GLN A 261 -30.98 13.52 18.95
CA GLN A 261 -32.08 12.76 18.33
C GLN A 261 -33.01 12.14 19.38
N ARG A 262 -32.45 11.50 20.41
CA ARG A 262 -33.20 10.88 21.50
C ARG A 262 -34.03 11.92 22.26
N THR A 263 -33.40 13.03 22.63
CA THR A 263 -34.04 14.13 23.34
C THR A 263 -35.19 14.73 22.52
N ARG A 264 -34.98 14.95 21.21
CA ARG A 264 -36.03 15.44 20.30
C ARG A 264 -37.22 14.47 20.23
N LYS A 265 -36.98 13.16 20.10
CA LYS A 265 -38.06 12.15 20.11
C LYS A 265 -38.85 12.18 21.43
N THR A 266 -38.16 12.27 22.57
CA THR A 266 -38.81 12.37 23.88
C THR A 266 -39.69 13.62 24.00
N TRP A 267 -39.20 14.78 23.58
CA TRP A 267 -39.97 16.03 23.59
C TRP A 267 -41.17 15.99 22.64
N VAL A 268 -41.02 15.40 21.46
CA VAL A 268 -42.13 15.18 20.52
C VAL A 268 -43.23 14.36 21.19
N TRP A 269 -42.89 13.23 21.83
CA TRP A 269 -43.88 12.44 22.59
C TRP A 269 -44.54 13.21 23.72
N ILE A 270 -43.78 14.02 24.48
CA ILE A 270 -44.33 14.86 25.56
C ILE A 270 -45.34 15.87 25.00
N VAL A 271 -44.98 16.60 23.95
CA VAL A 271 -45.83 17.62 23.32
C VAL A 271 -47.08 16.98 22.71
N TRP A 272 -46.95 15.87 21.98
CA TRP A 272 -48.11 15.16 21.40
C TRP A 272 -49.04 14.59 22.46
N SER A 273 -48.50 14.08 23.57
CA SER A 273 -49.32 13.61 24.70
C SER A 273 -50.08 14.77 25.34
N PHE A 274 -49.43 15.92 25.52
CA PHE A 274 -50.08 17.13 26.06
C PHE A 274 -51.20 17.66 25.13
N ILE A 275 -50.95 17.70 23.82
CA ILE A 275 -51.96 18.08 22.82
C ILE A 275 -53.14 17.10 22.85
N LEU A 276 -52.88 15.80 22.85
CA LEU A 276 -53.92 14.77 22.89
C LEU A 276 -54.79 14.89 24.16
N ILE A 277 -54.16 15.06 25.33
CA ILE A 277 -54.86 15.29 26.60
C ILE A 277 -55.74 16.55 26.51
N SER A 278 -55.20 17.63 25.96
CA SER A 278 -55.93 18.88 25.79
C SER A 278 -57.16 18.72 24.88
N VAL A 279 -57.01 18.01 23.75
CA VAL A 279 -58.12 17.71 22.82
C VAL A 279 -59.19 16.84 23.50
N VAL A 280 -58.79 15.81 24.25
CA VAL A 280 -59.72 14.94 24.99
C VAL A 280 -60.50 15.73 26.04
N LEU A 281 -59.83 16.59 26.82
CA LEU A 281 -60.47 17.43 27.83
C LEU A 281 -61.46 18.42 27.19
N LEU A 282 -61.09 19.04 26.07
CA LEU A 282 -61.99 19.94 25.33
C LEU A 282 -63.21 19.19 24.79
N HIS A 283 -63.02 17.97 24.27
CA HIS A 283 -64.12 17.13 23.79
C HIS A 283 -65.08 16.72 24.92
N GLN A 284 -64.54 16.28 26.06
CA GLN A 284 -65.33 15.95 27.24
C GLN A 284 -66.12 17.15 27.75
N LYS A 285 -65.48 18.33 27.81
CA LYS A 285 -66.14 19.57 28.26
C LYS A 285 -67.25 20.01 27.29
N ARG A 286 -67.02 19.91 25.98
CA ARG A 286 -68.05 20.17 24.97
C ARG A 286 -69.26 19.26 25.17
N LYS A 287 -69.03 17.95 25.32
CA LYS A 287 -70.11 16.96 25.50
C LYS A 287 -70.91 17.22 26.78
N ALA A 288 -70.25 17.62 27.87
CA ALA A 288 -70.91 17.98 29.12
C ALA A 288 -71.77 19.26 29.03
N LEU A 289 -71.43 20.17 28.11
CA LEU A 289 -72.25 21.36 27.83
C LEU A 289 -73.47 21.00 26.98
N GLU A 290 -73.30 20.16 25.94
CA GLU A 290 -74.41 19.70 25.09
C GLU A 290 -75.49 18.95 25.90
N THR A 291 -75.12 18.16 26.90
CA THR A 291 -76.09 17.46 27.79
C THR A 291 -76.77 18.36 28.83
N LYS A 292 -76.34 19.61 28.98
CA LYS A 292 -76.95 20.57 29.93
C LYS A 292 -78.03 21.45 29.28
N ASP A 293 -78.09 21.48 27.96
CA ASP A 293 -79.04 22.28 27.18
C ASP A 293 -80.25 21.44 26.69
N GLU A 294 -80.30 20.15 27.00
CA GLU A 294 -81.48 19.24 26.87
C GLU A 294 -82.20 19.05 28.21
#